data_AF-A0A2R6KDT9-F1
#
_entry.id   AF-A0A2R6KDT9-F1
#
_cell.length_a   1.000
_cell.length_b   1.000
_cell.length_c   1.000
_cell.angle_alpha   90.00
_cell.angle_beta   90.00
_cell.angle_gamma   90.00
#
_symmetry.space_group_name_H-M   'P 1'
#
loop_
_entity.id
_entity.type
_entity.pdbx_description
1 polymer ?
#
loop_
_entity_poly.entity_id
_entity_poly.type
_entity_poly.pdbx_seq_one_letter_code
_entity_poly.pdbx_strand_id
1 'polypeptide(L)'
;MHTEYKTAFLDRDPSAVTELADGGFAADTEVMTVTGPTTISELSRDDSVLALSPTTGILKPKAVVRVEPVADTDRTIAIETRRSDLRVAPDHRIVYATKADSTPRFIRACDLDERYDYRFLNDWRFRSGSHLDDIDVTEFVDEYEICAATADHGHTFRAALPDGCVPSRRNSHAGYYFDPETFKEFQAAIEATADETTIHTGPKCWRRPYRFDGDDFIEFLGWFISEGSVYWQSTSDTAEVKLAQKTDEHRSAIKDLFERMGITVNESNSGFSFSSTLYGELFEALCGTESKKKRIPRFIWDCSLDQKRLLLETLLAGDGSQRRTYFTASDELASDVLRLMLELGMKPRYTRRDSCWQIYMRTTNDGFQSSEHVSSAAADGPLYQLTIRDFSLVMAGRNGKFQWVGVSNVA
;
A
#
# COMPACT_ATOMS: atom_id res chain seq x y z
N MET A 1 4.46 44.16 -40.37
CA MET A 1 3.27 43.69 -39.61
C MET A 1 3.62 42.35 -38.98
N HIS A 2 4.22 42.37 -37.79
CA HIS A 2 4.39 41.20 -36.94
C HIS A 2 4.00 41.66 -35.54
N THR A 3 2.91 41.08 -35.05
CA THR A 3 2.24 41.45 -33.81
C THR A 3 2.97 40.78 -32.65
N GLU A 4 3.36 41.60 -31.67
CA GLU A 4 3.91 41.19 -30.38
C GLU A 4 2.90 40.35 -29.59
N TYR A 5 3.28 39.13 -29.18
CA TYR A 5 2.68 38.46 -28.03
C TYR A 5 3.56 38.73 -26.82
N LYS A 6 3.22 39.79 -26.09
CA LYS A 6 3.81 40.14 -24.80
C LYS A 6 3.10 39.32 -23.72
N THR A 7 3.58 38.10 -23.48
CA THR A 7 3.12 37.28 -22.35
C THR A 7 3.67 37.90 -21.08
N ALA A 8 2.82 38.59 -20.31
CA ALA A 8 3.16 39.06 -18.99
C ALA A 8 3.33 37.85 -18.05
N PHE A 9 4.56 37.36 -17.92
CA PHE A 9 4.97 36.58 -16.77
C PHE A 9 4.99 37.54 -15.58
N LEU A 10 3.92 37.54 -14.80
CA LEU A 10 3.94 38.12 -13.47
C LEU A 10 4.87 37.25 -12.63
N ASP A 11 6.00 37.84 -12.24
CA ASP A 11 6.83 37.40 -11.12
C ASP A 11 5.91 37.10 -9.92
N ARG A 12 5.69 35.81 -9.65
CA ARG A 12 5.19 35.38 -8.35
C ARG A 12 6.40 35.22 -7.45
N ASP A 13 6.46 36.10 -6.47
CA ASP A 13 7.35 36.01 -5.32
C ASP A 13 7.35 34.56 -4.75
N PRO A 14 8.50 33.87 -4.69
CA PRO A 14 8.59 32.52 -4.14
C PRO A 14 8.25 32.43 -2.65
N SER A 15 8.05 33.55 -1.97
CA SER A 15 7.72 33.63 -0.55
C SER A 15 6.22 33.76 -0.24
N ALA A 16 5.35 33.73 -1.25
CA ALA A 16 3.91 33.80 -1.07
C ALA A 16 3.37 32.48 -0.48
N VAL A 17 3.49 32.33 0.84
CA VAL A 17 2.64 31.43 1.63
C VAL A 17 1.20 31.72 1.21
N THR A 18 0.50 30.71 0.72
CA THR A 18 -0.94 30.88 0.46
C THR A 18 -1.57 31.04 1.85
N GLU A 19 -2.09 32.24 2.17
CA GLU A 19 -2.65 32.59 3.48
C GLU A 19 -3.73 31.58 3.93
N LEU A 20 -3.35 30.53 4.66
CA LEU A 20 -4.22 29.64 5.44
C LEU A 20 -3.35 29.03 6.57
N ALA A 21 -3.65 29.07 7.87
CA ALA A 21 -4.57 29.80 8.72
C ALA A 21 -3.99 29.69 10.15
N ASP A 22 -4.40 30.54 11.10
CA ASP A 22 -4.11 30.39 12.54
C ASP A 22 -4.86 29.20 13.18
N GLY A 23 -4.93 28.08 12.44
CA GLY A 23 -5.64 26.87 12.81
C GLY A 23 -4.74 25.88 13.56
N GLY A 24 -5.34 24.94 14.26
CA GLY A 24 -4.64 23.83 14.89
C GLY A 24 -5.54 22.61 15.06
N PHE A 25 -4.93 21.43 15.12
CA PHE A 25 -5.60 20.16 15.44
C PHE A 25 -5.41 19.83 16.92
N ALA A 26 -6.40 19.18 17.53
CA ALA A 26 -6.21 18.55 18.85
C ALA A 26 -5.04 17.55 18.81
N ALA A 27 -4.26 17.47 19.89
CA ALA A 27 -3.07 16.63 20.00
C ALA A 27 -3.29 15.16 19.59
N ASP A 28 -4.47 14.61 19.86
CA ASP A 28 -4.86 13.23 19.56
C ASP A 28 -5.38 13.03 18.13
N THR A 29 -5.31 14.06 17.27
CA THR A 29 -5.71 13.95 15.87
C THR A 29 -4.69 13.13 15.10
N GLU A 30 -5.14 12.05 14.48
CA GLU A 30 -4.35 11.22 13.58
C GLU A 30 -4.34 11.84 12.18
N VAL A 31 -3.16 11.91 11.57
CA VAL A 31 -2.94 12.30 10.17
C VAL A 31 -2.46 11.07 9.41
N MET A 32 -3.05 10.80 8.25
CA MET A 32 -2.64 9.67 7.42
C MET A 32 -1.29 9.96 6.75
N THR A 33 -0.29 9.13 7.07
CA THR A 33 1.03 9.13 6.45
C THR A 33 1.20 7.94 5.51
N VAL A 34 2.33 7.88 4.81
CA VAL A 34 2.71 6.74 3.98
C VAL A 34 2.99 5.46 4.79
N THR A 35 3.18 5.57 6.10
CA THR A 35 3.39 4.46 7.05
C THR A 35 2.19 4.26 7.99
N GLY A 36 1.06 4.93 7.72
CA GLY A 36 -0.20 4.79 8.45
C GLY A 36 -0.64 6.03 9.24
N PRO A 37 -1.69 5.90 10.06
CA PRO A 37 -2.14 6.98 10.94
C PRO A 37 -1.08 7.32 11.99
N THR A 38 -0.68 8.59 12.06
CA THR A 38 0.27 9.11 13.06
C THR A 38 -0.37 10.28 13.78
N THR A 39 -0.29 10.34 15.11
CA THR A 39 -0.86 11.48 15.85
C THR A 39 -0.12 12.77 15.53
N ILE A 40 -0.83 13.90 15.46
CA ILE A 40 -0.24 15.19 15.09
C ILE A 40 0.84 15.63 16.09
N SER A 41 0.72 15.23 17.37
CA SER A 41 1.74 15.50 18.39
C SER A 41 3.03 14.71 18.21
N GLU A 42 2.98 13.57 17.50
CA GLU A 42 4.14 12.71 17.21
C GLU A 42 4.68 12.92 15.80
N LEU A 43 3.94 13.63 14.95
CA LEU A 43 4.31 13.88 13.56
C LEU A 43 5.55 14.78 13.47
N SER A 44 6.49 14.40 12.60
CA SER A 44 7.80 15.03 12.46
C SER A 44 8.12 15.35 11.00
N ARG A 45 9.28 15.97 10.77
CA ARG A 45 9.77 16.27 9.40
C ARG A 45 10.23 15.04 8.62
N ASP A 46 10.46 13.92 9.31
CA ASP A 46 10.86 12.66 8.68
C ASP A 46 9.63 11.93 8.08
N ASP A 47 8.42 12.38 8.44
CA ASP A 47 7.17 11.82 7.97
C ASP A 47 6.72 12.42 6.63
N SER A 48 6.00 11.60 5.87
CA SER A 48 5.36 12.00 4.62
C SER A 48 3.86 11.75 4.70
N VAL A 49 3.07 12.82 4.64
CA VAL A 49 1.61 12.76 4.75
C VAL A 49 0.96 12.50 3.39
N LEU A 50 -0.16 11.79 3.39
CA LEU A 50 -1.00 11.63 2.21
C LEU A 50 -1.86 12.89 2.03
N ALA A 51 -1.45 13.74 1.09
CA ALA A 51 -2.05 15.05 0.86
C ALA A 51 -2.81 15.14 -0.46
N LEU A 52 -3.84 15.98 -0.49
CA LEU A 52 -4.71 16.21 -1.64
C LEU A 52 -4.56 17.63 -2.17
N SER A 53 -4.43 17.79 -3.49
CA SER A 53 -4.60 19.09 -4.13
C SER A 53 -6.10 19.38 -4.29
N PRO A 54 -6.64 20.46 -3.66
CA PRO A 54 -8.05 20.82 -3.81
C PRO A 54 -8.41 21.18 -5.26
N THR A 55 -7.45 21.70 -6.04
CA THR A 55 -7.72 22.12 -7.42
C THR A 55 -7.75 20.93 -8.39
N THR A 56 -6.81 19.99 -8.25
CA THR A 56 -6.68 18.90 -9.23
C THR A 56 -7.34 17.59 -8.79
N GLY A 57 -7.73 17.49 -7.51
CA GLY A 57 -8.23 16.26 -6.87
C GLY A 57 -7.19 15.14 -6.82
N ILE A 58 -5.89 15.46 -6.94
CA ILE A 58 -4.82 14.46 -6.99
C ILE A 58 -4.23 14.27 -5.60
N LEU A 59 -4.21 13.02 -5.14
CA LEU A 59 -3.54 12.55 -3.92
C LEU A 59 -2.06 12.29 -4.21
N LYS A 60 -1.15 12.78 -3.35
CA LYS A 60 0.28 12.45 -3.35
C LYS A 60 0.88 12.47 -1.93
N PRO A 61 1.92 11.68 -1.66
CA PRO A 61 2.76 11.89 -0.49
C PRO A 61 3.42 13.29 -0.54
N LYS A 62 3.42 13.99 0.60
CA LYS A 62 4.06 15.29 0.79
C LYS A 62 4.82 15.35 2.10
N ALA A 63 6.01 15.93 2.04
CA ALA A 63 6.86 16.11 3.21
C ALA A 63 6.22 17.08 4.21
N VAL A 64 6.33 16.75 5.49
CA VAL A 64 6.03 17.65 6.60
C VAL A 64 7.12 18.71 6.68
N VAL A 65 6.72 19.97 6.76
CA VAL A 65 7.64 21.11 6.86
C VAL A 65 7.73 21.60 8.29
N ARG A 66 6.61 21.73 8.98
CA ARG A 66 6.59 22.07 10.41
C ARG A 66 5.34 21.56 11.08
N VAL A 67 5.49 21.24 12.35
CA VAL A 67 4.42 20.97 13.30
C VAL A 67 4.71 21.88 14.49
N GLU A 68 3.83 22.85 14.73
CA GLU A 68 4.06 23.91 15.71
C GLU A 68 2.87 23.97 16.69
N PRO A 69 3.10 24.12 18.00
CA PRO A 69 2.01 24.33 18.93
C PRO A 69 1.33 25.67 18.65
N VAL A 70 0.00 25.69 18.72
CA VAL A 70 -0.78 26.93 18.60
C VAL A 70 -0.88 27.57 19.98
N ALA A 71 -0.44 28.82 20.09
CA ALA A 71 -0.56 29.61 21.33
C ALA A 71 -2.01 30.09 21.54
N ASP A 72 -2.40 30.21 22.81
CA ASP A 72 -3.58 30.99 23.25
C ASP A 72 -4.91 30.65 22.57
N THR A 73 -5.23 29.36 22.43
CA THR A 73 -6.59 28.93 22.02
C THR A 73 -7.39 28.44 23.23
N ASP A 74 -8.46 29.16 23.59
CA ASP A 74 -9.32 28.87 24.76
C ASP A 74 -10.41 27.83 24.48
N ARG A 75 -10.75 27.62 23.20
CA ARG A 75 -11.83 26.74 22.77
C ARG A 75 -11.51 25.98 21.48
N THR A 76 -12.16 24.84 21.30
CA THR A 76 -12.10 24.04 20.07
C THR A 76 -13.48 23.94 19.45
N ILE A 77 -13.49 23.73 18.13
CA ILE A 77 -14.68 23.35 17.36
C ILE A 77 -14.56 21.87 17.00
N ALA A 78 -15.59 21.11 17.34
CA ALA A 78 -15.71 19.71 16.99
C ALA A 78 -16.67 19.51 15.81
N ILE A 79 -16.32 18.63 14.88
CA ILE A 79 -17.19 18.16 13.80
C ILE A 79 -17.28 16.64 13.93
N GLU A 80 -18.35 16.16 14.55
CA GLU A 80 -18.50 14.76 14.92
C GLU A 80 -19.67 14.14 14.17
N THR A 81 -19.38 13.16 13.32
CA THR A 81 -20.38 12.37 12.61
C THR A 81 -20.15 10.88 12.85
N ARG A 82 -21.00 10.05 12.24
CA ARG A 82 -20.77 8.60 12.22
C ARG A 82 -19.45 8.21 11.55
N ARG A 83 -18.93 9.02 10.62
CA ARG A 83 -17.80 8.67 9.72
C ARG A 83 -16.61 9.65 9.75
N SER A 84 -16.74 10.76 10.45
CA SER A 84 -15.69 11.78 10.62
C SER A 84 -15.69 12.26 12.07
N ASP A 85 -14.51 12.54 12.61
CA ASP A 85 -14.34 13.11 13.96
C ASP A 85 -13.15 14.06 13.89
N LEU A 86 -13.44 15.36 13.92
CA LEU A 86 -12.46 16.43 13.87
C LEU A 86 -12.59 17.29 15.11
N ARG A 87 -11.46 17.71 15.68
CA ARG A 87 -11.41 18.72 16.74
C ARG A 87 -10.29 19.70 16.44
N VAL A 88 -10.66 20.95 16.21
CA VAL A 88 -9.76 21.96 15.65
C VAL A 88 -9.92 23.32 16.31
N ALA A 89 -8.94 24.20 16.11
CA ALA A 89 -9.02 25.61 16.50
C ALA A 89 -10.15 26.35 15.74
N PRO A 90 -10.71 27.45 16.28
CA PRO A 90 -11.77 28.24 15.64
C PRO A 90 -11.45 28.70 14.21
N ASP A 91 -10.23 29.17 13.96
CA ASP A 91 -9.81 29.67 12.63
C ASP A 91 -9.32 28.57 11.68
N HIS A 92 -9.36 27.29 12.10
CA HIS A 92 -8.96 26.17 11.26
C HIS A 92 -9.86 26.05 10.02
N ARG A 93 -9.25 25.75 8.86
CA ARG A 93 -9.94 25.79 7.57
C ARG A 93 -10.55 24.43 7.25
N ILE A 94 -11.87 24.40 7.19
CA ILE A 94 -12.64 23.22 6.80
C ILE A 94 -12.94 23.30 5.32
N VAL A 95 -12.56 22.25 4.59
CA VAL A 95 -12.89 22.12 3.17
C VAL A 95 -14.26 21.49 3.00
N TYR A 96 -15.06 22.06 2.11
CA TYR A 96 -16.39 21.57 1.81
C TYR A 96 -16.75 21.78 0.34
N ALA A 97 -17.78 21.06 -0.11
CA ALA A 97 -18.47 21.25 -1.36
C ALA A 97 -19.97 21.39 -1.10
N THR A 98 -20.74 21.66 -2.15
CA THR A 98 -22.20 21.73 -2.08
C THR A 98 -22.83 20.64 -2.95
N LYS A 99 -24.14 20.41 -2.82
CA LYS A 99 -24.85 19.49 -3.71
C LYS A 99 -24.88 19.97 -5.16
N ALA A 100 -24.94 21.28 -5.36
CA ALA A 100 -25.03 21.90 -6.69
C ALA A 100 -23.67 22.06 -7.37
N ASP A 101 -22.59 22.15 -6.58
CA ASP A 101 -21.23 22.43 -7.04
C ASP A 101 -20.22 21.64 -6.20
N SER A 102 -19.50 20.74 -6.86
CA SER A 102 -18.44 19.90 -6.29
C SER A 102 -17.10 20.61 -6.16
N THR A 103 -16.99 21.86 -6.62
CA THR A 103 -15.76 22.66 -6.47
C THR A 103 -15.44 22.86 -4.99
N PRO A 104 -14.24 22.50 -4.53
CA PRO A 104 -13.85 22.69 -3.13
C PRO A 104 -13.84 24.16 -2.72
N ARG A 105 -14.37 24.42 -1.52
CA ARG A 105 -14.43 25.72 -0.86
C ARG A 105 -13.91 25.59 0.56
N PHE A 106 -13.50 26.70 1.15
CA PHE A 106 -12.97 26.74 2.51
C PHE A 106 -13.81 27.67 3.38
N ILE A 107 -14.01 27.27 4.63
CA ILE A 107 -14.67 28.06 5.68
C ILE A 107 -13.91 27.89 6.98
N ARG A 108 -13.94 28.87 7.89
CA ARG A 108 -13.38 28.67 9.23
C ARG A 108 -14.29 27.76 10.03
N ALA A 109 -13.70 26.99 10.94
CA ALA A 109 -14.47 26.12 11.82
C ALA A 109 -15.48 26.92 12.67
N CYS A 110 -15.15 28.15 13.08
CA CYS A 110 -16.05 29.01 13.85
C CYS A 110 -17.24 29.58 13.08
N ASP A 111 -17.20 29.57 11.74
CA ASP A 111 -18.24 30.13 10.87
C ASP A 111 -19.14 29.03 10.29
N LEU A 112 -19.06 27.80 10.80
CA LEU A 112 -19.81 26.66 10.28
C LEU A 112 -21.34 26.79 10.46
N ASP A 113 -21.82 27.72 11.27
CA ASP A 113 -23.24 28.05 11.43
C ASP A 113 -23.82 28.83 10.23
N GLU A 114 -22.99 29.36 9.32
CA GLU A 114 -23.44 30.07 8.11
C GLU A 114 -24.29 29.20 7.17
N ARG A 115 -24.24 27.87 7.30
CA ARG A 115 -25.02 26.93 6.47
C ARG A 115 -25.59 25.80 7.29
N TYR A 116 -26.71 25.29 6.80
CA TYR A 116 -27.35 24.11 7.37
C TYR A 116 -26.59 22.82 7.04
N ASP A 117 -26.23 22.60 5.76
CA ASP A 117 -25.55 21.39 5.28
C ASP A 117 -24.22 21.66 4.57
N TYR A 118 -23.24 20.79 4.85
CA TYR A 118 -21.94 20.76 4.21
C TYR A 118 -21.68 19.37 3.64
N ARG A 119 -21.17 19.31 2.42
CA ARG A 119 -20.66 18.06 1.84
C ARG A 119 -19.14 18.04 1.98
N PHE A 120 -18.58 16.95 2.47
CA PHE A 120 -17.13 16.81 2.46
C PHE A 120 -16.62 16.44 1.05
N LEU A 121 -15.31 16.54 0.84
CA LEU A 121 -14.68 15.96 -0.34
C LEU A 121 -14.68 14.43 -0.21
N ASN A 122 -15.35 13.76 -1.14
CA ASN A 122 -15.49 12.30 -1.12
C ASN A 122 -14.79 11.61 -2.30
N ASP A 123 -14.38 12.40 -3.29
CA ASP A 123 -13.83 11.91 -4.55
C ASP A 123 -12.42 12.49 -4.73
N TRP A 124 -11.45 11.62 -4.99
CA TRP A 124 -10.08 11.98 -5.36
C TRP A 124 -9.48 10.89 -6.23
N ARG A 125 -8.34 11.19 -6.85
CA ARG A 125 -7.60 10.25 -7.68
C ARG A 125 -6.15 10.18 -7.23
N PHE A 126 -5.57 9.00 -7.34
CA PHE A 126 -4.14 8.78 -7.25
C PHE A 126 -3.57 8.61 -8.67
N ARG A 127 -2.30 8.97 -8.87
CA ARG A 127 -1.63 8.71 -10.16
C ARG A 127 -1.26 7.22 -10.18
N SER A 128 -1.80 6.47 -11.13
CA SER A 128 -1.44 5.07 -11.30
C SER A 128 0.07 4.91 -11.52
N GLY A 129 0.63 3.86 -10.92
CA GLY A 129 1.95 3.35 -11.27
C GLY A 129 1.91 2.55 -12.58
N SER A 130 3.02 1.86 -12.87
CA SER A 130 3.15 0.97 -14.02
C SER A 130 2.49 -0.38 -13.75
N HIS A 131 1.94 -1.00 -14.79
CA HIS A 131 1.54 -2.39 -14.69
C HIS A 131 2.80 -3.26 -14.57
N LEU A 132 2.79 -4.18 -13.62
CA LEU A 132 3.84 -5.20 -13.47
C LEU A 132 3.46 -6.37 -14.37
N ASP A 133 4.11 -6.53 -15.52
CA ASP A 133 3.80 -7.61 -16.47
C ASP A 133 4.32 -8.96 -15.96
N ASP A 134 5.57 -9.00 -15.50
CA ASP A 134 6.21 -10.19 -14.98
C ASP A 134 7.10 -9.90 -13.77
N ILE A 135 7.32 -10.93 -12.96
CA ILE A 135 8.24 -10.88 -11.83
C ILE A 135 9.26 -12.00 -11.91
N ASP A 136 10.52 -11.65 -11.73
CA ASP A 136 11.62 -12.60 -11.58
C ASP A 136 12.00 -12.69 -10.10
N VAL A 137 11.77 -13.84 -9.47
CA VAL A 137 12.04 -14.00 -8.03
C VAL A 137 13.53 -13.95 -7.69
N THR A 138 14.41 -14.16 -8.67
CA THR A 138 15.86 -14.05 -8.47
C THR A 138 16.33 -12.62 -8.20
N GLU A 139 15.47 -11.61 -8.38
CA GLU A 139 15.70 -10.22 -7.96
C GLU A 139 15.53 -10.02 -6.43
N PHE A 140 15.00 -11.02 -5.73
CA PHE A 140 14.66 -10.94 -4.30
C PHE A 140 15.39 -11.98 -3.45
N VAL A 141 16.18 -12.87 -4.07
CA VAL A 141 16.93 -13.91 -3.37
C VAL A 141 18.37 -13.96 -3.90
N ASP A 142 19.33 -14.12 -2.99
CA ASP A 142 20.75 -14.16 -3.34
C ASP A 142 21.31 -15.59 -3.35
N GLU A 143 20.69 -16.51 -2.61
CA GLU A 143 21.14 -17.89 -2.46
C GLU A 143 20.27 -18.85 -3.28
N TYR A 144 20.65 -19.09 -4.54
CA TYR A 144 19.96 -20.01 -5.44
C TYR A 144 20.88 -20.66 -6.47
N GLU A 145 20.37 -21.70 -7.12
CA GLU A 145 20.94 -22.33 -8.30
C GLU A 145 19.85 -22.43 -9.37
N ILE A 146 20.16 -22.02 -10.60
CA ILE A 146 19.27 -22.21 -11.75
C ILE A 146 19.61 -23.52 -12.44
N CYS A 147 18.58 -24.29 -12.77
CA CYS A 147 18.67 -25.46 -13.63
C CYS A 147 18.08 -25.12 -15.00
N ALA A 148 18.92 -25.19 -16.03
CA ALA A 148 18.53 -25.14 -17.44
C ALA A 148 18.38 -26.57 -17.95
N ALA A 149 17.14 -26.99 -18.17
CA ALA A 149 16.81 -28.32 -18.64
C ALA A 149 17.08 -28.48 -20.15
N THR A 150 17.57 -29.67 -20.51
CA THR A 150 17.88 -30.03 -21.90
C THR A 150 17.40 -31.45 -22.16
N ALA A 151 16.34 -31.63 -22.95
CA ALA A 151 15.67 -32.91 -23.15
C ALA A 151 16.55 -33.94 -23.87
N ASP A 152 17.38 -33.54 -24.84
CA ASP A 152 18.11 -34.51 -25.69
C ASP A 152 19.54 -34.15 -26.10
N HIS A 153 20.01 -32.92 -25.85
CA HIS A 153 21.25 -32.43 -26.47
C HIS A 153 22.14 -31.58 -25.57
N GLY A 154 22.54 -32.11 -24.41
CA GLY A 154 23.40 -31.37 -23.48
C GLY A 154 24.70 -30.83 -24.10
N HIS A 155 25.32 -31.54 -25.05
CA HIS A 155 26.51 -31.01 -25.74
C HIS A 155 26.19 -29.85 -26.69
N THR A 156 25.06 -29.93 -27.39
CA THR A 156 24.56 -28.84 -28.25
C THR A 156 24.17 -27.62 -27.43
N PHE A 157 23.51 -27.82 -26.28
CA PHE A 157 23.20 -26.74 -25.33
C PHE A 157 24.49 -26.03 -24.91
N ARG A 158 25.51 -26.78 -24.46
CA ARG A 158 26.77 -26.17 -24.02
C ARG A 158 27.45 -25.37 -25.13
N ALA A 159 27.39 -25.85 -26.37
CA ALA A 159 27.98 -25.18 -27.53
C ALA A 159 27.21 -23.93 -27.98
N ALA A 160 25.92 -23.84 -27.65
CA ALA A 160 25.09 -22.67 -27.96
C ALA A 160 25.23 -21.54 -26.92
N LEU A 161 25.75 -21.84 -25.73
CA LEU A 161 25.99 -20.82 -24.71
C LEU A 161 27.14 -19.87 -25.11
N PRO A 162 27.04 -18.57 -24.79
CA PRO A 162 28.10 -17.60 -25.01
C PRO A 162 29.43 -17.97 -24.33
N ASP A 163 30.53 -17.40 -24.84
CA ASP A 163 31.82 -17.44 -24.16
C ASP A 163 31.72 -16.79 -22.77
N GLY A 164 32.33 -17.40 -21.76
CA GLY A 164 32.24 -16.94 -20.36
C GLY A 164 31.04 -17.51 -19.58
N CYS A 165 29.98 -17.99 -20.25
CA CYS A 165 28.87 -18.67 -19.61
C CYS A 165 29.29 -20.09 -19.20
N VAL A 166 29.77 -20.26 -17.96
CA VAL A 166 30.30 -21.51 -17.43
C VAL A 166 29.32 -22.11 -16.41
N PRO A 167 28.69 -23.26 -16.71
CA PRO A 167 27.84 -23.94 -15.74
C PRO A 167 28.61 -24.35 -14.48
N SER A 168 28.00 -24.16 -13.31
CA SER A 168 28.54 -24.60 -12.01
C SER A 168 28.61 -26.13 -11.90
N ARG A 169 27.63 -26.82 -12.49
CA ARG A 169 27.62 -28.29 -12.63
C ARG A 169 26.70 -28.76 -13.76
N ARG A 170 26.77 -30.06 -14.06
CA ARG A 170 25.93 -30.75 -15.05
C ARG A 170 25.33 -32.01 -14.46
N ASN A 171 24.08 -32.30 -14.82
CA ASN A 171 23.43 -33.59 -14.59
C ASN A 171 22.93 -34.16 -15.92
N SER A 172 23.20 -35.43 -16.21
CA SER A 172 22.85 -36.04 -17.49
C SER A 172 21.34 -36.17 -17.75
N HIS A 173 20.53 -36.20 -16.69
CA HIS A 173 19.07 -36.35 -16.78
C HIS A 173 18.33 -35.02 -16.63
N ALA A 174 18.96 -34.02 -16.00
CA ALA A 174 18.29 -32.76 -15.68
C ALA A 174 18.79 -31.58 -16.51
N GLY A 175 20.06 -31.52 -16.92
CA GLY A 175 20.64 -30.41 -17.69
C GLY A 175 21.82 -29.73 -17.00
N TYR A 176 21.96 -28.42 -17.20
CA TYR A 176 23.05 -27.61 -16.67
C TYR A 176 22.58 -26.73 -15.52
N TYR A 177 23.51 -26.39 -14.64
CA TYR A 177 23.24 -25.56 -13.47
C TYR A 177 24.14 -24.33 -13.47
N PHE A 178 23.61 -23.24 -12.93
CA PHE A 178 24.28 -21.94 -12.88
C PHE A 178 24.11 -21.34 -11.49
N ASP A 179 25.21 -20.81 -10.95
CA ASP A 179 25.18 -19.93 -9.78
C ASP A 179 24.51 -18.58 -10.11
N PRO A 180 24.15 -17.78 -9.09
CA PRO A 180 23.45 -16.52 -9.29
C PRO A 180 24.18 -15.53 -10.19
N GLU A 181 25.49 -15.38 -10.01
CA GLU A 181 26.31 -14.41 -10.76
C GLU A 181 26.31 -14.78 -12.26
N THR A 182 26.62 -16.03 -12.57
CA THR A 182 26.65 -16.53 -13.94
C THR A 182 25.27 -16.49 -14.58
N PHE A 183 24.23 -16.88 -13.84
CA PHE A 183 22.87 -16.83 -14.37
C PHE A 183 22.47 -15.40 -14.71
N LYS A 184 22.71 -14.43 -13.84
CA LYS A 184 22.33 -13.04 -14.07
C LYS A 184 23.10 -12.40 -15.22
N GLU A 185 24.38 -12.70 -15.37
CA GLU A 185 25.16 -12.19 -16.50
C GLU A 185 24.65 -12.74 -17.85
N PHE A 186 24.25 -14.01 -17.89
CA PHE A 186 23.90 -14.72 -19.12
C PHE A 186 22.42 -15.11 -19.23
N GLN A 187 21.53 -14.48 -18.46
CA GLN A 187 20.14 -14.91 -18.26
C GLN A 187 19.39 -15.14 -19.58
N ALA A 188 19.35 -14.11 -20.43
CA ALA A 188 18.64 -14.18 -21.71
C ALA A 188 19.17 -15.28 -22.64
N ALA A 189 20.49 -15.54 -22.61
CA ALA A 189 21.10 -16.58 -23.44
C ALA A 189 20.77 -17.99 -22.90
N ILE A 190 20.79 -18.16 -21.58
CA ILE A 190 20.42 -19.42 -20.93
C ILE A 190 18.94 -19.73 -21.18
N GLU A 191 18.05 -18.77 -20.94
CA GLU A 191 16.60 -18.88 -21.19
C GLU A 191 16.30 -19.21 -22.65
N ALA A 192 16.96 -18.55 -23.61
CA ALA A 192 16.75 -18.81 -25.04
C ALA A 192 17.23 -20.19 -25.52
N THR A 193 18.16 -20.80 -24.80
CA THR A 193 18.76 -22.09 -25.18
C THR A 193 18.12 -23.28 -24.46
N ALA A 194 17.59 -23.07 -23.26
CA ALA A 194 17.03 -24.13 -22.43
C ALA A 194 15.61 -24.50 -22.87
N ASP A 195 15.25 -25.78 -22.70
CA ASP A 195 13.85 -26.20 -22.88
C ASP A 195 12.98 -25.69 -21.72
N GLU A 196 13.56 -25.62 -20.52
CA GLU A 196 12.93 -25.10 -19.31
C GLU A 196 14.01 -24.54 -18.37
N THR A 197 13.71 -23.44 -17.69
CA THR A 197 14.57 -22.86 -16.65
C THR A 197 13.85 -22.85 -15.31
N THR A 198 14.48 -23.40 -14.28
CA THR A 198 13.90 -23.54 -12.92
C THR A 198 14.89 -23.17 -11.83
N ILE A 199 14.39 -22.77 -10.66
CA ILE A 199 15.18 -22.36 -9.49
C ILE A 199 15.09 -23.38 -8.36
N HIS A 200 16.16 -23.50 -7.58
CA HIS A 200 16.21 -24.26 -6.33
C HIS A 200 17.42 -23.85 -5.47
N THR A 201 17.51 -24.32 -4.22
CA THR A 201 18.62 -24.01 -3.29
C THR A 201 19.70 -25.11 -3.21
N GLY A 202 19.57 -26.19 -3.99
CA GLY A 202 20.59 -27.24 -4.05
C GLY A 202 20.10 -28.62 -4.52
N PRO A 203 21.02 -29.60 -4.69
CA PRO A 203 20.76 -30.83 -5.46
C PRO A 203 19.63 -31.74 -4.96
N LYS A 204 19.23 -31.64 -3.70
CA LYS A 204 18.14 -32.44 -3.10
C LYS A 204 16.82 -31.68 -2.99
N CYS A 205 16.79 -30.44 -3.46
CA CYS A 205 15.63 -29.57 -3.43
C CYS A 205 14.83 -29.70 -4.72
N TRP A 206 13.52 -29.56 -4.61
CA TRP A 206 12.64 -29.53 -5.78
C TRP A 206 12.92 -28.28 -6.61
N ARG A 207 13.05 -28.47 -7.92
CA ARG A 207 13.10 -27.38 -8.90
C ARG A 207 11.71 -26.78 -9.06
N ARG A 208 11.64 -25.44 -9.17
CA ARG A 208 10.37 -24.71 -9.29
C ARG A 208 10.48 -23.60 -10.34
N PRO A 209 9.37 -23.08 -10.87
CA PRO A 209 9.37 -21.85 -11.65
C PRO A 209 10.02 -20.70 -10.85
N TYR A 210 10.51 -19.68 -11.52
CA TYR A 210 11.11 -18.48 -10.90
C TYR A 210 10.64 -17.18 -11.55
N ARG A 211 9.90 -17.27 -12.67
CA ARG A 211 9.20 -16.15 -13.29
C ARG A 211 7.71 -16.39 -13.22
N PHE A 212 6.96 -15.34 -12.91
CA PHE A 212 5.51 -15.36 -12.82
C PHE A 212 4.91 -14.16 -13.53
N ASP A 213 3.68 -14.32 -14.00
CA ASP A 213 2.82 -13.18 -14.34
C ASP A 213 2.64 -12.28 -13.11
N GLY A 214 2.67 -10.96 -13.33
CA GLY A 214 2.63 -10.00 -12.23
C GLY A 214 1.29 -9.99 -11.48
N ASP A 215 0.17 -10.16 -12.16
CA ASP A 215 -1.14 -10.24 -11.50
C ASP A 215 -1.24 -11.51 -10.66
N ASP A 216 -0.71 -12.63 -11.15
CA ASP A 216 -0.72 -13.92 -10.44
C ASP A 216 0.14 -13.88 -9.19
N PHE A 217 1.31 -13.25 -9.28
CA PHE A 217 2.15 -13.07 -8.12
C PHE A 217 1.50 -12.15 -7.09
N ILE A 218 0.86 -11.06 -7.52
CA ILE A 218 0.15 -10.14 -6.62
C ILE A 218 -1.05 -10.81 -5.96
N GLU A 219 -1.81 -11.62 -6.70
CA GLU A 219 -2.88 -12.44 -6.15
C GLU A 219 -2.33 -13.43 -5.12
N PHE A 220 -1.22 -14.12 -5.42
CA PHE A 220 -0.57 -15.03 -4.47
C PHE A 220 -0.13 -14.30 -3.20
N LEU A 221 0.46 -13.12 -3.32
CA LEU A 221 0.86 -12.31 -2.15
C LEU A 221 -0.35 -11.94 -1.30
N GLY A 222 -1.49 -11.59 -1.92
CA GLY A 222 -2.74 -11.34 -1.20
C GLY A 222 -3.14 -12.54 -0.34
N TRP A 223 -3.19 -13.73 -0.94
CA TRP A 223 -3.48 -14.97 -0.22
C TRP A 223 -2.43 -15.30 0.85
N PHE A 224 -1.15 -15.08 0.57
CA PHE A 224 -0.08 -15.37 1.53
C PHE A 224 -0.07 -14.41 2.72
N ILE A 225 -0.42 -13.14 2.50
CA ILE A 225 -0.50 -12.15 3.58
C ILE A 225 -1.63 -12.51 4.54
N SER A 226 -2.80 -12.90 4.02
CA SER A 226 -3.97 -13.22 4.86
C SER A 226 -3.93 -14.64 5.43
N GLU A 227 -3.69 -15.64 4.59
CA GLU A 227 -3.86 -17.06 4.93
C GLU A 227 -2.52 -17.82 5.03
N GLY A 228 -1.42 -17.14 4.69
CA GLY A 228 -0.14 -17.77 4.46
C GLY A 228 0.77 -17.86 5.69
N SER A 229 1.46 -18.99 5.80
CA SER A 229 2.53 -19.19 6.80
C SER A 229 3.64 -20.06 6.23
N VAL A 230 4.82 -19.96 6.84
CA VAL A 230 5.96 -20.83 6.55
C VAL A 230 6.25 -21.67 7.79
N TYR A 231 6.35 -22.97 7.62
CA TYR A 231 6.71 -23.90 8.67
C TYR A 231 8.13 -24.41 8.46
N TRP A 232 9.03 -24.03 9.38
CA TRP A 232 10.41 -24.46 9.43
C TRP A 232 10.55 -25.71 10.30
N GLN A 233 10.94 -26.83 9.70
CA GLN A 233 11.13 -28.09 10.43
C GLN A 233 12.39 -28.02 11.28
N SER A 234 12.32 -28.43 12.55
CA SER A 234 13.50 -28.48 13.42
C SER A 234 14.50 -29.58 13.06
N THR A 235 14.10 -30.53 12.20
CA THR A 235 14.86 -31.74 11.86
C THR A 235 15.28 -31.79 10.40
N SER A 236 14.98 -30.78 9.59
CA SER A 236 15.43 -30.71 8.20
C SER A 236 15.58 -29.25 7.75
N ASP A 237 16.47 -29.01 6.79
CA ASP A 237 16.67 -27.68 6.21
C ASP A 237 15.58 -27.32 5.16
N THR A 238 14.38 -27.90 5.30
CA THR A 238 13.26 -27.72 4.36
C THR A 238 12.12 -26.96 5.02
N ALA A 239 11.73 -25.86 4.39
CA ALA A 239 10.51 -25.12 4.76
C ALA A 239 9.28 -25.67 4.05
N GLU A 240 8.11 -25.53 4.67
CA GLU A 240 6.82 -25.79 4.06
C GLU A 240 5.99 -24.50 4.02
N VAL A 241 5.71 -23.99 2.82
CA VAL A 241 4.82 -22.86 2.58
C VAL A 241 3.38 -23.37 2.59
N LYS A 242 2.49 -22.69 3.33
CA LYS A 242 1.09 -23.10 3.54
C LYS A 242 0.15 -21.94 3.28
N LEU A 243 -0.98 -22.21 2.62
CA LEU A 243 -2.15 -21.32 2.57
C LEU A 243 -3.35 -22.06 3.19
N ALA A 244 -3.84 -21.59 4.34
CA ALA A 244 -4.98 -22.20 5.02
C ALA A 244 -6.30 -21.63 4.48
N GLN A 245 -7.18 -22.44 3.91
CA GLN A 245 -8.48 -21.94 3.42
C GLN A 245 -9.54 -23.04 3.43
N LYS A 246 -10.74 -22.70 3.91
CA LYS A 246 -11.89 -23.61 4.08
C LYS A 246 -13.10 -23.22 3.23
N THR A 247 -13.16 -21.99 2.75
CA THR A 247 -14.25 -21.54 1.87
C THR A 247 -14.05 -22.11 0.48
N ASP A 248 -14.99 -22.93 0.00
CA ASP A 248 -14.87 -23.66 -1.28
C ASP A 248 -14.55 -22.75 -2.46
N GLU A 249 -15.24 -21.61 -2.59
CA GLU A 249 -14.99 -20.63 -3.65
C GLU A 249 -13.54 -20.11 -3.65
N HIS A 250 -13.02 -19.75 -2.47
CA HIS A 250 -11.64 -19.28 -2.33
C HIS A 250 -10.62 -20.39 -2.53
N ARG A 251 -10.95 -21.63 -2.15
CA ARG A 251 -10.10 -22.79 -2.44
C ARG A 251 -9.99 -23.05 -3.94
N SER A 252 -11.09 -22.93 -4.69
CA SER A 252 -11.06 -23.03 -6.15
C SER A 252 -10.18 -21.95 -6.76
N ALA A 253 -10.32 -20.70 -6.34
CA ALA A 253 -9.46 -19.61 -6.82
C ALA A 253 -7.96 -19.86 -6.54
N ILE A 254 -7.61 -20.27 -5.32
CA ILE A 254 -6.22 -20.59 -4.94
C ILE A 254 -5.67 -21.76 -5.77
N LYS A 255 -6.49 -22.79 -6.03
CA LYS A 255 -6.08 -23.93 -6.83
C LYS A 255 -5.77 -23.52 -8.28
N ASP A 256 -6.68 -22.78 -8.90
CA ASP A 256 -6.50 -22.28 -10.26
C ASP A 256 -5.26 -21.37 -10.33
N LEU A 257 -5.03 -20.54 -9.31
CA LEU A 257 -3.82 -19.74 -9.20
C LEU A 257 -2.53 -20.58 -9.17
N PHE A 258 -2.47 -21.65 -8.37
CA PHE A 258 -1.30 -22.52 -8.34
C PHE A 258 -1.05 -23.22 -9.68
N GLU A 259 -2.10 -23.59 -10.41
CA GLU A 259 -2.00 -24.15 -11.76
C GLU A 259 -1.41 -23.13 -12.75
N ARG A 260 -1.88 -21.88 -12.72
CA ARG A 260 -1.36 -20.78 -13.58
C ARG A 260 0.08 -20.42 -13.25
N MET A 261 0.45 -20.45 -11.98
CA MET A 261 1.84 -20.24 -11.52
C MET A 261 2.75 -21.46 -11.79
N GLY A 262 2.22 -22.61 -12.19
CA GLY A 262 3.01 -23.83 -12.37
C GLY A 262 3.62 -24.39 -11.08
N ILE A 263 3.03 -24.08 -9.92
CA ILE A 263 3.51 -24.56 -8.63
C ILE A 263 2.69 -25.79 -8.21
N THR A 264 3.34 -26.95 -8.23
CA THR A 264 2.73 -28.17 -7.70
C THR A 264 2.62 -28.11 -6.17
N VAL A 265 1.40 -28.32 -5.67
CA VAL A 265 1.04 -28.27 -4.25
C VAL A 265 0.37 -29.57 -3.77
N ASN A 266 0.48 -29.83 -2.47
CA ASN A 266 -0.34 -30.79 -1.77
C ASN A 266 -1.66 -30.12 -1.35
N GLU A 267 -2.79 -30.70 -1.74
CA GLU A 267 -4.11 -30.23 -1.33
C GLU A 267 -4.63 -31.07 -0.15
N SER A 268 -5.16 -30.40 0.88
CA SER A 268 -5.83 -30.99 2.03
C SER A 268 -7.15 -30.29 2.31
N ASN A 269 -8.01 -30.87 3.15
CA ASN A 269 -9.27 -30.24 3.57
C ASN A 269 -9.07 -28.89 4.31
N SER A 270 -7.85 -28.60 4.78
CA SER A 270 -7.52 -27.35 5.49
C SER A 270 -6.78 -26.32 4.65
N GLY A 271 -6.34 -26.66 3.44
CA GLY A 271 -5.66 -25.72 2.56
C GLY A 271 -4.63 -26.40 1.66
N PHE A 272 -3.67 -25.62 1.19
CA PHE A 272 -2.62 -26.02 0.25
C PHE A 272 -1.25 -25.88 0.88
N SER A 273 -0.32 -26.75 0.54
CA SER A 273 1.08 -26.61 0.95
C SER A 273 2.08 -27.10 -0.08
N PHE A 274 3.29 -26.56 -0.03
CA PHE A 274 4.41 -27.08 -0.80
C PHE A 274 5.74 -26.85 -0.09
N SER A 275 6.67 -27.79 -0.23
CA SER A 275 7.99 -27.69 0.39
C SER A 275 8.95 -26.87 -0.48
N SER A 276 9.51 -25.80 0.09
CA SER A 276 10.54 -24.98 -0.55
C SER A 276 11.15 -23.99 0.45
N THR A 277 12.43 -24.16 0.76
CA THR A 277 13.21 -23.22 1.58
C THR A 277 13.29 -21.85 0.91
N LEU A 278 13.63 -21.81 -0.39
CA LEU A 278 13.74 -20.58 -1.18
C LEU A 278 12.46 -19.73 -1.13
N TYR A 279 11.31 -20.37 -1.34
CA TYR A 279 10.03 -19.64 -1.31
C TYR A 279 9.62 -19.27 0.10
N GLY A 280 9.96 -20.09 1.10
CA GLY A 280 9.77 -19.77 2.51
C GLY A 280 10.49 -18.47 2.88
N GLU A 281 11.79 -18.40 2.62
CA GLU A 281 12.62 -17.21 2.84
C GLU A 281 12.11 -16.00 2.06
N LEU A 282 11.83 -16.18 0.76
CA LEU A 282 11.31 -15.12 -0.10
C LEU A 282 10.04 -14.49 0.47
N PHE A 283 9.04 -15.31 0.81
CA PHE A 283 7.76 -14.77 1.26
C PHE A 283 7.81 -14.21 2.68
N GLU A 284 8.66 -14.74 3.57
CA GLU A 284 8.93 -14.10 4.86
C GLU A 284 9.66 -12.76 4.71
N ALA A 285 10.61 -12.66 3.78
CA ALA A 285 11.34 -11.43 3.47
C ALA A 285 10.47 -10.37 2.79
N LEU A 286 9.50 -10.77 1.97
CA LEU A 286 8.57 -9.85 1.32
C LEU A 286 7.42 -9.44 2.24
N CYS A 287 6.77 -10.42 2.87
CA CYS A 287 5.48 -10.24 3.53
C CYS A 287 5.52 -10.39 5.04
N GLY A 288 6.60 -10.89 5.64
CA GLY A 288 6.70 -11.12 7.09
C GLY A 288 6.36 -12.54 7.54
N THR A 289 6.87 -12.91 8.71
CA THR A 289 6.92 -14.29 9.23
C THR A 289 5.66 -14.73 9.97
N GLU A 290 5.03 -13.83 10.71
CA GLU A 290 3.87 -14.12 11.57
C GLU A 290 2.80 -13.06 11.40
N SER A 291 1.57 -13.37 11.85
CA SER A 291 0.38 -12.50 11.64
C SER A 291 0.56 -11.06 12.13
N LYS A 292 1.36 -10.84 13.19
CA LYS A 292 1.66 -9.51 13.75
C LYS A 292 2.77 -8.74 13.00
N LYS A 293 3.50 -9.42 12.12
CA LYS A 293 4.59 -8.86 11.31
C LYS A 293 4.29 -8.89 9.81
N LYS A 294 3.06 -9.26 9.43
CA LYS A 294 2.64 -9.23 8.04
C LYS A 294 2.69 -7.78 7.51
N ARG A 295 3.04 -7.60 6.25
CA ARG A 295 3.12 -6.30 5.55
C ARG A 295 2.93 -6.46 4.05
N ILE A 296 2.61 -5.36 3.36
CA ILE A 296 2.56 -5.32 1.90
C ILE A 296 3.97 -5.06 1.34
N PRO A 297 4.46 -5.87 0.38
CA PRO A 297 5.79 -5.67 -0.22
C PRO A 297 5.94 -4.31 -0.89
N ARG A 298 7.12 -3.70 -0.76
CA ARG A 298 7.38 -2.32 -1.22
C ARG A 298 7.08 -2.09 -2.70
N PHE A 299 7.35 -3.06 -3.57
CA PHE A 299 7.17 -2.89 -5.02
C PHE A 299 5.70 -2.66 -5.41
N ILE A 300 4.74 -3.10 -4.58
CA ILE A 300 3.31 -2.89 -4.80
C ILE A 300 2.96 -1.40 -4.89
N TRP A 301 3.70 -0.53 -4.20
CA TRP A 301 3.44 0.91 -4.20
C TRP A 301 3.69 1.56 -5.56
N ASP A 302 4.48 0.93 -6.43
CA ASP A 302 4.76 1.38 -7.78
C ASP A 302 3.89 0.69 -8.85
N CYS A 303 3.08 -0.29 -8.46
CA CYS A 303 2.17 -1.00 -9.35
C CYS A 303 0.95 -0.15 -9.77
N SER A 304 0.30 -0.61 -10.83
CA SER A 304 -0.94 -0.03 -11.37
C SER A 304 -2.08 -0.03 -10.34
N LEU A 305 -3.06 0.87 -10.51
CA LEU A 305 -4.23 0.91 -9.64
C LEU A 305 -5.07 -0.38 -9.73
N ASP A 306 -5.06 -1.05 -10.87
CA ASP A 306 -5.82 -2.30 -11.04
C ASP A 306 -5.17 -3.45 -10.28
N GLN A 307 -3.83 -3.53 -10.28
CA GLN A 307 -3.07 -4.46 -9.46
C GLN A 307 -3.19 -4.19 -7.96
N LYS A 308 -3.18 -2.92 -7.56
CA LYS A 308 -3.48 -2.53 -6.17
C LYS A 308 -4.88 -2.94 -5.74
N ARG A 309 -5.85 -2.85 -6.65
CA ARG A 309 -7.22 -3.31 -6.41
C ARG A 309 -7.30 -4.83 -6.33
N LEU A 310 -6.61 -5.56 -7.20
CA LEU A 310 -6.48 -7.01 -7.14
C LEU A 310 -5.99 -7.44 -5.75
N LEU A 311 -4.86 -6.87 -5.29
CA LEU A 311 -4.33 -7.16 -3.96
C LEU A 311 -5.35 -6.89 -2.85
N LEU A 312 -6.01 -5.73 -2.87
CA LEU A 312 -6.98 -5.36 -1.83
C LEU A 312 -8.17 -6.33 -1.78
N GLU A 313 -8.70 -6.75 -2.93
CA GLU A 313 -9.80 -7.70 -2.99
C GLU A 313 -9.37 -9.11 -2.54
N THR A 314 -8.15 -9.55 -2.90
CA THR A 314 -7.62 -10.85 -2.42
C THR A 314 -7.40 -10.84 -0.91
N LEU A 315 -6.83 -9.78 -0.35
CA LEU A 315 -6.70 -9.62 1.11
C LEU A 315 -8.06 -9.72 1.81
N LEU A 316 -9.10 -9.10 1.23
CA LEU A 316 -10.46 -9.16 1.75
C LEU A 316 -11.10 -10.55 1.55
N ALA A 317 -10.73 -11.30 0.53
CA ALA A 317 -11.20 -12.67 0.35
C ALA A 317 -10.65 -13.63 1.41
N GLY A 318 -9.42 -13.41 1.88
CA GLY A 318 -8.84 -14.18 3.00
C GLY A 318 -9.37 -13.75 4.36
N ASP A 319 -8.98 -12.56 4.82
CA ASP A 319 -9.25 -12.08 6.19
C ASP A 319 -10.43 -11.10 6.29
N GLY A 320 -11.29 -11.07 5.27
CA GLY A 320 -12.46 -10.21 5.25
C GLY A 320 -13.74 -10.85 5.75
N SER A 321 -14.76 -10.01 5.87
CA SER A 321 -16.14 -10.43 6.13
C SER A 321 -17.06 -10.02 4.99
N GLN A 322 -18.24 -10.66 4.92
CA GLN A 322 -19.31 -10.28 3.99
C GLN A 322 -19.70 -8.79 4.06
N ARG A 323 -19.43 -8.12 5.18
CA ARG A 323 -19.69 -6.68 5.37
C ARG A 323 -18.58 -5.76 4.85
N ARG A 324 -17.56 -6.32 4.20
CA ARG A 324 -16.32 -5.68 3.74
C ARG A 324 -15.53 -5.04 4.88
N THR A 325 -15.43 -5.77 6.00
CA THR A 325 -14.51 -5.45 7.11
C THR A 325 -13.33 -6.40 7.02
N TYR A 326 -12.12 -5.86 6.98
CA TYR A 326 -10.85 -6.58 7.01
C TYR A 326 -10.27 -6.58 8.43
N PHE A 327 -9.67 -7.70 8.84
CA PHE A 327 -9.12 -7.88 10.17
C PHE A 327 -7.62 -8.15 10.10
N THR A 328 -6.85 -7.54 11.01
CA THR A 328 -5.42 -7.87 11.14
C THR A 328 -4.90 -7.55 12.54
N ALA A 329 -3.90 -8.31 12.98
CA ALA A 329 -3.15 -8.05 14.22
C ALA A 329 -1.81 -7.35 13.97
N SER A 330 -1.43 -7.12 12.70
CA SER A 330 -0.23 -6.37 12.33
C SER A 330 -0.55 -4.89 12.22
N ASP A 331 0.18 -4.07 12.97
CA ASP A 331 0.08 -2.61 12.87
C ASP A 331 0.58 -2.11 11.51
N GLU A 332 1.67 -2.70 10.99
CA GLU A 332 2.22 -2.34 9.67
C GLU A 332 1.25 -2.70 8.53
N LEU A 333 0.66 -3.90 8.56
CA LEU A 333 -0.34 -4.28 7.55
C LEU A 333 -1.60 -3.42 7.64
N ALA A 334 -2.04 -3.07 8.85
CA ALA A 334 -3.18 -2.18 9.00
C ALA A 334 -2.92 -0.81 8.36
N SER A 335 -1.73 -0.25 8.61
CA SER A 335 -1.27 0.98 7.97
C SER A 335 -1.21 0.86 6.45
N ASP A 336 -0.63 -0.22 5.93
CA ASP A 336 -0.52 -0.49 4.50
C ASP A 336 -1.91 -0.57 3.85
N VAL A 337 -2.84 -1.31 4.46
CA VAL A 337 -4.22 -1.44 3.93
C VAL A 337 -4.95 -0.09 3.96
N LEU A 338 -4.80 0.72 5.00
CA LEU A 338 -5.41 2.06 5.05
C LEU A 338 -4.82 2.99 3.98
N ARG A 339 -3.52 2.92 3.71
CA ARG A 339 -2.88 3.63 2.60
C ARG A 339 -3.38 3.13 1.24
N LEU A 340 -3.45 1.82 1.05
CA LEU A 340 -3.94 1.18 -0.18
C LEU A 340 -5.37 1.64 -0.49
N MET A 341 -6.23 1.69 0.53
CA MET A 341 -7.58 2.26 0.43
C MET A 341 -7.56 3.71 -0.06
N LEU A 342 -6.72 4.57 0.51
CA LEU A 342 -6.61 5.97 0.10
C LEU A 342 -6.15 6.12 -1.36
N GLU A 343 -5.12 5.37 -1.77
CA GLU A 343 -4.63 5.40 -3.15
C GLU A 343 -5.70 4.91 -4.15
N LEU A 344 -6.60 4.01 -3.72
CA LEU A 344 -7.73 3.51 -4.50
C LEU A 344 -8.99 4.40 -4.41
N GLY A 345 -8.90 5.59 -3.81
CA GLY A 345 -10.04 6.53 -3.72
C GLY A 345 -11.05 6.19 -2.61
N MET A 346 -10.66 5.40 -1.62
CA MET A 346 -11.53 4.96 -0.53
C MET A 346 -11.14 5.66 0.78
N LYS A 347 -12.14 6.20 1.48
CA LYS A 347 -11.90 6.88 2.75
C LYS A 347 -11.55 5.86 3.86
N PRO A 348 -10.42 6.03 4.57
CA PRO A 348 -10.03 5.13 5.65
C PRO A 348 -11.02 5.22 6.80
N ARG A 349 -11.26 4.07 7.42
CA ARG A 349 -12.02 3.98 8.67
C ARG A 349 -11.64 2.71 9.39
N TYR A 350 -11.37 2.80 10.68
CA TYR A 350 -11.12 1.61 11.49
C TYR A 350 -11.65 1.75 12.91
N THR A 351 -11.66 0.62 13.61
CA THR A 351 -11.66 0.53 15.07
C THR A 351 -10.59 -0.46 15.50
N ARG A 352 -10.19 -0.40 16.77
CA ARG A 352 -9.32 -1.40 17.40
C ARG A 352 -10.11 -2.13 18.49
N ARG A 353 -10.01 -3.46 18.51
CA ARG A 353 -10.63 -4.33 19.53
C ARG A 353 -9.67 -5.46 19.87
N ASP A 354 -9.36 -5.65 21.15
CA ASP A 354 -8.53 -6.77 21.64
C ASP A 354 -7.18 -6.90 20.90
N SER A 355 -6.53 -5.76 20.60
CA SER A 355 -5.29 -5.65 19.79
C SER A 355 -5.42 -6.05 18.31
N CYS A 356 -6.65 -6.18 17.80
CA CYS A 356 -6.94 -6.43 16.39
C CYS A 356 -7.57 -5.19 15.75
N TRP A 357 -7.09 -4.86 14.55
CA TRP A 357 -7.65 -3.82 13.69
C TRP A 357 -8.88 -4.32 12.96
N GLN A 358 -9.90 -3.48 12.89
CA GLN A 358 -11.09 -3.70 12.06
C GLN A 358 -11.20 -2.56 11.05
N ILE A 359 -10.80 -2.82 9.81
CA ILE A 359 -10.76 -1.81 8.75
C ILE A 359 -12.03 -1.94 7.90
N TYR A 360 -12.78 -0.84 7.76
CA TYR A 360 -14.08 -0.83 7.09
C TYR A 360 -13.96 -0.33 5.65
N MET A 361 -14.01 -1.23 4.67
CA MET A 361 -13.80 -0.93 3.24
C MET A 361 -15.09 -0.51 2.52
N ARG A 362 -15.85 0.41 3.11
CA ARG A 362 -17.10 0.93 2.53
C ARG A 362 -16.93 2.35 2.02
N THR A 363 -17.14 2.54 0.73
CA THR A 363 -17.32 3.86 0.13
C THR A 363 -18.70 4.42 0.45
N THR A 364 -18.74 5.64 0.97
CA THR A 364 -19.98 6.35 1.25
C THR A 364 -19.67 7.84 1.19
N ASN A 365 -20.42 8.56 0.38
CA ASN A 365 -20.33 10.01 0.37
C ASN A 365 -20.87 10.57 1.68
N ASP A 366 -20.09 11.38 2.37
CA ASP A 366 -20.48 12.01 3.61
C ASP A 366 -20.31 13.53 3.62
N GLY A 367 -20.88 14.10 4.68
CA GLY A 367 -21.05 15.51 4.95
C GLY A 367 -21.51 15.64 6.40
N PHE A 368 -21.93 16.84 6.77
CA PHE A 368 -22.45 17.10 8.11
C PHE A 368 -23.51 18.20 8.07
N GLN A 369 -24.41 18.14 9.03
CA GLN A 369 -25.33 19.24 9.35
C GLN A 369 -24.78 20.03 10.51
N SER A 370 -24.71 21.35 10.36
CA SER A 370 -24.08 22.23 11.36
C SER A 370 -24.74 22.10 12.73
N SER A 371 -26.07 22.19 12.79
CA SER A 371 -26.84 22.15 14.03
C SER A 371 -26.79 20.80 14.78
N GLU A 372 -26.44 19.71 14.11
CA GLU A 372 -26.43 18.36 14.70
C GLU A 372 -25.02 17.87 15.04
N HIS A 373 -24.02 18.29 14.27
CA HIS A 373 -22.69 17.68 14.29
C HIS A 373 -21.57 18.65 14.68
N VAL A 374 -21.86 19.95 14.75
CA VAL A 374 -20.87 20.97 15.12
C VAL A 374 -21.11 21.42 16.56
N SER A 375 -20.05 21.44 17.36
CA SER A 375 -20.10 21.95 18.74
C SER A 375 -18.83 22.71 19.11
N SER A 376 -18.93 23.60 20.09
CA SER A 376 -17.80 24.33 20.66
C SER A 376 -17.59 23.88 22.10
N ALA A 377 -16.34 23.63 22.50
CA ALA A 377 -15.97 23.26 23.85
C ALA A 377 -14.69 23.98 24.27
N ALA A 378 -14.42 24.10 25.58
CA ALA A 378 -13.12 24.58 26.06
C ALA A 378 -11.98 23.70 25.51
N ALA A 379 -10.82 24.29 25.24
CA ALA A 379 -9.67 23.52 24.79
C ALA A 379 -9.19 22.58 25.89
N ASP A 380 -9.05 21.30 25.56
CA ASP A 380 -8.61 20.23 26.45
C ASP A 380 -7.25 19.71 25.96
N GLY A 381 -6.21 20.50 26.21
CA GLY A 381 -4.83 20.21 25.80
C GLY A 381 -4.33 21.07 24.62
N PRO A 382 -3.07 20.86 24.22
CA PRO A 382 -2.43 21.67 23.17
C PRO A 382 -3.03 21.39 21.80
N LEU A 383 -3.01 22.42 20.95
CA LEU A 383 -3.33 22.32 19.53
C LEU A 383 -2.05 22.43 18.71
N TYR A 384 -2.03 21.79 17.54
CA TYR A 384 -0.88 21.76 16.64
C TYR A 384 -1.25 22.22 15.24
N GLN A 385 -0.49 23.16 14.71
CA GLN A 385 -0.56 23.60 13.32
C GLN A 385 0.40 22.77 12.47
N LEU A 386 -0.13 22.23 11.36
CA LEU A 386 0.64 21.47 10.38
C LEU A 386 0.91 22.32 9.14
N THR A 387 2.17 22.32 8.66
CA THR A 387 2.52 22.80 7.32
C THR A 387 3.20 21.72 6.51
N ILE A 388 2.80 21.60 5.25
CA ILE A 388 3.33 20.62 4.29
C ILE A 388 3.81 21.32 3.00
N ARG A 389 4.47 20.58 2.11
CA ARG A 389 4.83 21.09 0.79
C ARG A 389 3.70 20.99 -0.24
N ASP A 390 3.61 21.98 -1.12
CA ASP A 390 2.82 22.10 -2.35
C ASP A 390 1.29 22.05 -2.21
N PHE A 391 0.76 21.14 -1.39
CA PHE A 391 -0.66 20.82 -1.26
C PHE A 391 -1.20 21.36 0.07
N SER A 392 -2.52 21.49 0.19
CA SER A 392 -3.14 22.19 1.33
C SER A 392 -4.24 21.39 2.02
N LEU A 393 -4.38 20.10 1.72
CA LEU A 393 -5.32 19.21 2.39
C LEU A 393 -4.60 17.93 2.83
N VAL A 394 -4.90 17.47 4.04
CA VAL A 394 -4.46 16.15 4.57
C VAL A 394 -5.69 15.34 4.98
N MET A 395 -5.54 14.01 4.97
CA MET A 395 -6.56 13.13 5.54
C MET A 395 -6.30 12.99 7.04
N ALA A 396 -7.17 13.58 7.86
CA ALA A 396 -7.00 13.65 9.31
C ALA A 396 -8.29 13.35 10.07
N GLY A 397 -8.17 12.92 11.33
CA GLY A 397 -9.30 12.74 12.21
C GLY A 397 -8.96 11.99 13.49
N ARG A 398 -9.97 11.67 14.27
CA ARG A 398 -9.82 11.01 15.58
C ARG A 398 -10.60 9.70 15.58
N ASN A 399 -10.23 8.79 16.49
CA ASN A 399 -10.97 7.54 16.72
C ASN A 399 -11.18 6.69 15.45
N GLY A 400 -10.19 6.68 14.54
CA GLY A 400 -10.28 5.95 13.27
C GLY A 400 -11.34 6.48 12.30
N LYS A 401 -11.77 7.76 12.43
CA LYS A 401 -12.75 8.43 11.57
C LYS A 401 -12.14 9.67 10.93
N PHE A 402 -11.86 9.60 9.64
CA PHE A 402 -11.07 10.62 8.95
C PHE A 402 -11.90 11.50 8.02
N GLN A 403 -11.34 12.66 7.71
CA GLN A 403 -11.75 13.49 6.59
C GLN A 403 -10.61 14.34 6.01
N TRP A 404 -10.74 14.79 4.76
CA TRP A 404 -9.90 15.86 4.21
C TRP A 404 -10.09 17.16 4.97
N VAL A 405 -9.00 17.73 5.47
CA VAL A 405 -9.01 19.00 6.23
C VAL A 405 -7.88 19.90 5.75
N GLY A 406 -8.10 21.22 5.80
CA GLY A 406 -7.15 22.23 5.39
C GLY A 406 -5.92 22.30 6.28
N VAL A 407 -4.74 22.47 5.68
CA VAL A 407 -3.48 22.74 6.37
C VAL A 407 -2.73 23.86 5.68
N SER A 408 -1.77 24.44 6.39
CA SER A 408 -0.85 25.40 5.80
C SER A 408 0.07 24.70 4.79
N ASN A 409 0.52 25.45 3.78
CA ASN A 409 1.47 24.93 2.80
C ASN A 409 2.55 25.94 2.44
N VAL A 410 3.68 25.42 2.01
CA VAL A 410 4.75 26.19 1.34
C VAL A 410 4.94 25.64 -0.06
N ALA A 411 5.27 26.53 -0.99
CA ALA A 411 5.49 26.20 -2.39
C ALA A 411 6.78 25.40 -2.63
#